data_AF-A0A2T2UBF9-F1
#
_entry.id   AF-A0A2T2UBF9-F1
#
_cell.length_a   1.000
_cell.length_b   1.000
_cell.length_c   1.000
_cell.angle_alpha   90.00
_cell.angle_beta   90.00
_cell.angle_gamma   90.00
#
_symmetry.space_group_name_H-M   'P 1'
#
loop_
_entity.id
_entity.type
_entity.pdbx_description
1 polymer ?
#
loop_
_entity_poly.entity_id
_entity_poly.type
_entity_poly.pdbx_seq_one_letter_code
_entity_poly.pdbx_strand_id
1 'polypeptide(L)' 'MGVSHYRERGLQTIVAGGGRVGRETAALMTAYGHQVTIIEQDP' A
#
# COMPACT_ATOMS: atom_id res chain seq x y z
N MET A 1 21.29 3.51 10.04
CA MET A 1 20.23 2.83 9.25
C MET A 1 18.94 3.03 10.00
N GLY A 2 18.02 3.86 9.52
CA GLY A 2 16.76 4.15 10.24
C GLY A 2 15.83 2.94 10.17
N VAL A 3 15.17 2.63 11.28
CA VAL A 3 14.07 1.67 11.31
C VAL A 3 12.82 2.30 10.69
N SER A 4 12.21 1.61 9.73
CA SER A 4 10.96 2.08 9.12
C SER A 4 9.79 1.69 10.02
N HIS A 5 9.14 2.69 10.64
CA HIS A 5 7.96 2.53 11.49
C HIS A 5 6.65 2.50 10.70
N TYR A 6 6.69 2.12 9.42
CA TYR A 6 5.54 2.19 8.53
C TYR A 6 4.34 1.44 9.10
N ARG A 7 4.53 0.27 9.71
CA ARG A 7 3.44 -0.55 10.29
C ARG A 7 2.72 0.08 11.49
N GLU A 8 3.34 1.05 12.16
CA GLU A 8 2.85 1.62 13.43
C GLU A 8 2.17 2.98 13.23
N ARG A 9 2.24 3.55 12.01
CA ARG A 9 1.69 4.87 11.67
C ARG A 9 0.74 4.75 10.48
N GLY A 10 -0.39 5.46 10.54
CA GLY A 10 -1.24 5.64 9.37
C GLY A 10 -0.50 6.44 8.31
N LEU A 11 -0.26 5.85 7.14
CA LEU A 11 0.40 6.49 6.00
C LEU A 11 -0.58 6.65 4.85
N GLN A 12 -0.33 7.66 4.00
CA GLN A 12 -0.92 7.72 2.67
C GLN A 12 0.01 7.00 1.70
N THR A 13 -0.48 5.95 1.05
CA THR A 13 0.33 5.05 0.22
C THR A 13 -0.25 4.97 -1.18
N ILE A 14 0.61 5.08 -2.19
CA ILE A 14 0.24 4.85 -3.58
C ILE A 14 0.84 3.50 -4.01
N VAL A 15 0.00 2.65 -4.60
CA VAL A 15 0.42 1.41 -5.25
C VAL A 15 0.20 1.59 -6.76
N ALA A 16 1.29 1.56 -7.53
CA ALA A 16 1.24 1.58 -8.98
C ALA A 16 1.19 0.15 -9.53
N GLY A 17 0.11 -0.19 -10.21
CA GLY A 17 -0.25 -1.53 -10.65
C GLY A 17 -1.32 -2.17 -9.76
N GLY A 18 -2.44 -2.53 -10.37
CA GLY A 18 -3.62 -3.18 -9.79
C GLY A 18 -3.72 -4.67 -10.11
N GLY A 19 -2.66 -5.31 -10.61
CA GLY A 19 -2.59 -6.78 -10.74
C GLY A 19 -2.53 -7.50 -9.39
N ARG A 20 -2.33 -8.83 -9.40
CA ARG A 20 -2.34 -9.68 -8.19
C ARG A 20 -1.45 -9.14 -7.06
N VAL A 21 -0.21 -8.80 -7.37
CA VAL A 21 0.76 -8.30 -6.38
C VAL A 21 0.35 -6.93 -5.84
N GLY A 22 -0.13 -6.04 -6.70
CA GLY A 22 -0.57 -4.71 -6.32
C GLY A 22 -1.74 -4.73 -5.34
N ARG A 23 -2.77 -5.54 -5.63
CA ARG A 23 -3.93 -5.71 -4.76
C ARG A 23 -3.56 -6.33 -3.41
N GLU A 24 -2.71 -7.36 -3.40
CA GLU A 24 -2.28 -8.00 -2.15
C GLU A 24 -1.45 -7.04 -1.29
N THR A 25 -0.57 -6.25 -1.94
CA THR A 25 0.20 -5.21 -1.26
C THR A 25 -0.72 -4.14 -0.67
N ALA A 26 -1.71 -3.68 -1.43
CA ALA A 26 -2.68 -2.71 -0.96
C ALA A 26 -3.52 -3.25 0.21
N ALA A 27 -3.93 -4.51 0.15
CA ALA A 27 -4.65 -5.18 1.23
C ALA A 27 -3.80 -5.25 2.51
N LEU A 28 -2.53 -5.65 2.40
CA LEU A 28 -1.60 -5.70 3.52
C LEU A 28 -1.38 -4.32 4.16
N MET A 29 -1.14 -3.30 3.34
CA MET A 29 -0.92 -1.93 3.81
C MET A 29 -2.19 -1.35 4.46
N THR A 30 -3.37 -1.66 3.92
CA THR A 30 -4.65 -1.28 4.52
C THR A 30 -4.83 -1.97 5.87
N ALA A 31 -4.45 -3.24 6.00
CA ALA A 31 -4.49 -3.97 7.27
C ALA A 31 -3.54 -3.37 8.34
N TYR A 32 -2.47 -2.67 7.91
CA TYR A 32 -1.62 -1.87 8.80
C TYR A 32 -2.18 -0.47 9.13
N GLY A 33 -3.40 -0.16 8.68
CA GLY A 33 -4.06 1.12 8.95
C GLY A 33 -3.64 2.24 8.01
N HIS A 34 -3.05 1.93 6.86
CA HIS A 34 -2.68 2.92 5.85
C HIS A 34 -3.87 3.24 4.93
N GLN A 35 -3.92 4.49 4.47
CA GLN A 35 -4.83 4.91 3.42
C GLN A 35 -4.16 4.65 2.07
N VAL A 36 -4.63 3.65 1.35
CA VAL A 36 -4.01 3.19 0.10
C VAL A 36 -4.81 3.64 -1.12
N THR A 37 -4.11 4.18 -2.12
CA THR A 37 -4.65 4.45 -3.46
C THR A 37 -3.95 3.54 -4.47
N ILE A 38 -4.71 2.79 -5.26
CA ILE A 38 -4.18 1.99 -6.36
C ILE A 38 -4.34 2.79 -7.65
N ILE A 39 -3.27 2.90 -8.42
CA ILE A 39 -3.28 3.46 -9.77
C ILE A 39 -2.95 2.33 -10.73
N GLU A 40 -3.86 2.02 -11.63
CA GLU A 40 -3.70 1.02 -12.68
C GLU A 40 -3.98 1.69 -14.03
N GLN A 41 -3.16 1.37 -15.02
CA GLN A 41 -3.24 1.92 -16.37
C GLN A 41 -4.34 1.24 -17.19
N ASP A 42 -4.56 -0.07 -16.99
CA ASP A 42 -5.60 -0.86 -17.68
C ASP A 42 -6.35 -1.79 -16.70
N PRO A 43 -7.70 -1.83 -16.73
CA PRO A 43 -8.54 -2.52 -15.73
C PRO A 43 -8.30 -4.02 -15.55
#